data_AF-A0AA39JWT1-F1
#
_entry.id   AF-A0AA39JWT1-F1
#
_cell.length_a   1.000
_cell.length_b   1.000
_cell.length_c   1.000
_cell.angle_alpha   90.00
_cell.angle_beta   90.00
_cell.angle_gamma   90.00
#
_symmetry.space_group_name_H-M   'P 1'
#
loop_
_entity.id
_entity.type
_entity.pdbx_description
1 polymer ?
#
loop_
_entity_poly.entity_id
_entity_poly.type
_entity_poly.pdbx_seq_one_letter_code
_entity_poly.pdbx_strand_id
1 'polypeptide(L)'
;MNQAMKRKKRPVRRTQLSKSPLLDTSPQKKGVCTQIIIAKPKKPNSAKRKVARVKLTNGNSLQAYIQGEGHNLQEHSVVLVRGGRSKDLPGVKYKVVRGALDFAGVPGRMTARSRYGAKKPKK
;
A
#
# COMPACT_ATOMS: atom_id res chain seq x y z
N MET A 1 54.07 11.29 -4.41
CA MET A 1 53.42 10.71 -3.20
C MET A 1 52.44 11.74 -2.63
N ASN A 2 51.20 11.34 -2.32
CA ASN A 2 50.21 12.03 -1.44
C ASN A 2 48.77 12.14 -1.98
N GLN A 3 48.41 11.40 -3.03
CA GLN A 3 46.98 11.18 -3.34
C GLN A 3 46.35 10.04 -2.50
N ALA A 4 47.18 9.17 -1.90
CA ALA A 4 46.75 8.05 -1.06
C ALA A 4 46.39 8.44 0.40
N MET A 5 46.77 9.64 0.86
CA MET A 5 46.44 10.14 2.22
C MET A 5 45.14 10.96 2.28
N LYS A 6 44.57 11.35 1.13
CA LYS A 6 43.19 11.84 1.10
C LYS A 6 42.29 10.62 1.29
N ARG A 7 41.97 10.30 2.56
CA ARG A 7 40.96 9.30 2.98
C ARG A 7 39.84 9.24 1.94
N LYS A 8 39.90 8.30 0.99
CA LYS A 8 38.74 7.96 0.16
C LYS A 8 37.72 7.44 1.15
N LYS A 9 36.78 8.31 1.57
CA LYS A 9 35.66 7.90 2.41
C LYS A 9 35.09 6.65 1.75
N ARG A 10 35.20 5.50 2.43
CA ARG A 10 34.58 4.24 1.98
C ARG A 10 33.15 4.62 1.58
N PRO A 11 32.67 4.26 0.37
CA PRO A 11 31.31 4.61 -0.02
C PRO A 11 30.41 4.12 1.11
N VAL A 12 29.76 5.06 1.78
CA VAL A 12 28.84 4.75 2.88
C VAL A 12 27.89 3.72 2.29
N ARG A 13 27.82 2.52 2.89
CA ARG A 13 26.93 1.45 2.43
C ARG A 13 25.56 2.12 2.23
N ARG A 14 25.09 2.19 0.99
CA ARG A 14 23.81 2.85 0.66
C ARG A 14 22.76 2.29 1.60
N THR A 15 22.35 3.10 2.58
CA THR A 15 21.27 2.72 3.48
C THR A 15 20.05 2.48 2.61
N GLN A 16 19.44 1.31 2.75
CA GLN A 16 18.32 0.92 1.89
C GLN A 16 17.19 1.93 2.11
N LEU A 17 16.87 2.71 1.07
CA LEU A 17 15.76 3.65 1.11
C LEU A 17 14.47 2.88 1.40
N SER A 18 13.65 3.45 2.30
CA SER A 18 12.36 2.84 2.63
C SER A 18 11.51 2.67 1.37
N LYS A 19 10.95 1.47 1.19
CA LYS A 19 10.02 1.17 0.09
C LYS A 19 8.68 1.89 0.26
N SER A 20 8.40 2.38 1.47
CA SER A 20 7.17 3.06 1.89
C SER A 20 7.49 4.34 2.66
N PRO A 21 8.06 5.37 2.00
CA PRO A 21 8.51 6.59 2.68
C PRO A 21 7.37 7.40 3.29
N LEU A 22 6.16 7.36 2.70
CA LEU A 22 5.01 8.16 3.15
C LEU A 22 4.35 7.64 4.45
N LEU A 23 4.83 6.53 5.00
CA LEU A 23 4.35 6.01 6.29
C LEU A 23 5.18 6.53 7.47
N ASP A 24 6.23 7.33 7.25
CA ASP A 24 7.09 7.90 8.31
C ASP A 24 7.53 6.83 9.33
N THR A 25 8.11 5.73 8.85
CA THR A 25 8.57 4.58 9.65
C THR A 25 7.50 3.82 10.46
N SER A 26 6.23 4.21 10.37
CA SER A 26 5.13 3.43 10.93
C SER A 26 4.80 2.20 10.07
N PRO A 27 4.35 1.08 10.66
CA PRO A 27 3.95 -0.09 9.90
C PRO A 27 2.67 0.17 9.08
N GLN A 28 1.76 0.96 9.65
CA GLN A 28 0.43 1.25 9.13
C GLN A 28 0.05 2.68 9.53
N LYS A 29 -0.68 3.39 8.67
CA LYS A 29 -1.17 4.74 8.96
C LYS A 29 -2.62 4.88 8.53
N LYS A 30 -3.42 5.56 9.37
CA LYS A 30 -4.82 5.87 9.10
C LYS A 30 -4.89 6.94 8.00
N GLY A 31 -5.95 6.90 7.20
CA GLY A 31 -6.25 7.92 6.22
C GLY A 31 -7.70 7.90 5.78
N VAL A 32 -8.07 8.91 4.98
CA VAL A 32 -9.41 9.08 4.43
C VAL A 32 -9.34 8.92 2.92
N CYS A 33 -10.24 8.12 2.35
CA CYS A 33 -10.37 7.96 0.91
C CYS A 33 -10.90 9.26 0.28
N THR A 34 -10.14 9.82 -0.66
CA THR A 34 -10.56 11.01 -1.41
C THR A 34 -11.33 10.62 -2.67
N GLN A 35 -10.85 9.60 -3.39
CA GLN A 35 -11.50 9.11 -4.61
C GLN A 35 -11.09 7.67 -4.87
N ILE A 36 -11.95 6.92 -5.57
CA ILE A 36 -11.70 5.54 -5.96
C ILE A 36 -11.66 5.48 -7.48
N ILE A 37 -10.54 5.01 -8.01
CA ILE A 37 -10.27 4.98 -9.45
C ILE A 37 -9.93 3.58 -9.92
N ILE A 38 -10.17 3.34 -11.21
CA ILE A 38 -9.75 2.12 -11.89
C ILE A 38 -8.50 2.45 -12.72
N ALA A 39 -7.39 1.81 -12.40
CA ALA A 39 -6.12 1.97 -13.11
C ALA A 39 -5.84 0.76 -14.02
N LYS A 40 -5.30 1.03 -15.21
CA LYS A 40 -4.78 -0.01 -16.12
C LYS A 40 -3.35 -0.38 -15.72
N PRO A 41 -2.99 -1.67 -15.66
CA PRO A 41 -1.62 -2.11 -15.36
C PRO A 41 -0.64 -1.80 -16.49
N LYS A 42 0.65 -1.93 -16.20
CA LYS A 42 1.71 -1.92 -17.23
C LYS A 42 1.56 -3.14 -18.15
N LYS A 43 1.83 -2.94 -19.44
CA LYS A 43 2.04 -4.04 -20.41
C LYS A 43 3.13 -4.98 -19.85
N PRO A 44 3.04 -6.31 -20.01
CA PRO A 44 2.13 -7.09 -20.87
C PRO A 44 0.76 -7.40 -20.24
N ASN A 45 0.58 -7.09 -18.96
CA ASN A 45 -0.61 -7.47 -18.23
C ASN A 45 -1.81 -6.60 -18.63
N SER A 46 -3.03 -7.17 -18.57
CA SER A 46 -4.29 -6.47 -18.76
C SER A 46 -5.23 -6.77 -17.59
N ALA A 47 -5.88 -5.74 -17.03
CA ALA A 47 -6.89 -5.85 -15.98
C ALA A 47 -7.48 -4.47 -15.65
N LYS A 48 -8.62 -4.44 -14.95
CA LYS A 48 -9.14 -3.26 -14.25
C LYS A 48 -8.73 -3.32 -12.78
N ARG A 49 -7.68 -2.59 -12.39
CA ARG A 49 -7.18 -2.57 -11.00
C ARG A 49 -7.86 -1.47 -10.19
N LYS A 50 -8.48 -1.83 -9.07
CA LYS A 50 -9.14 -0.87 -8.17
C LYS A 50 -8.11 -0.22 -7.24
N VAL A 51 -8.06 1.11 -7.23
CA VAL A 51 -7.09 1.91 -6.46
C VAL A 51 -7.84 3.03 -5.73
N ALA A 52 -7.53 3.24 -4.46
CA ALA A 52 -8.01 4.38 -3.69
C ALA A 52 -6.92 5.46 -3.64
N ARG A 53 -7.28 6.73 -3.88
CA ARG A 53 -6.48 7.86 -3.41
C ARG A 53 -6.83 8.11 -1.96
N VAL A 54 -5.82 8.16 -1.11
CA VAL A 54 -5.99 8.28 0.34
C VAL A 54 -5.15 9.46 0.83
N LYS A 55 -5.78 10.35 1.61
CA LYS A 55 -5.08 11.37 2.39
C LYS A 55 -4.80 10.80 3.78
N LEU A 56 -3.52 10.57 4.08
CA LEU A 56 -3.07 10.05 5.36
C LEU A 56 -3.17 11.11 6.47
N THR A 57 -3.14 10.67 7.73
CA THR A 57 -3.12 11.57 8.89
C THR A 57 -1.88 12.47 8.97
N ASN A 58 -0.78 12.12 8.29
CA ASN A 58 0.41 12.99 8.18
C ASN A 58 0.29 14.07 7.09
N GLY A 59 -0.88 14.22 6.47
CA GLY A 59 -1.12 15.19 5.40
C GLY A 59 -0.73 14.72 4.00
N ASN A 60 0.08 13.65 3.90
CA ASN A 60 0.51 13.11 2.61
C ASN A 60 -0.65 12.42 1.87
N SER A 61 -0.75 12.69 0.58
CA SER A 61 -1.69 12.01 -0.32
C SER A 61 -0.99 10.90 -1.09
N LEU A 62 -1.61 9.72 -1.15
CA LEU A 62 -1.04 8.55 -1.81
C LEU A 62 -2.07 7.74 -2.58
N GLN A 63 -1.59 6.82 -3.41
CA GLN A 63 -2.42 5.81 -4.08
C GLN A 63 -2.20 4.45 -3.41
N ALA A 64 -3.29 3.85 -2.94
CA ALA A 64 -3.31 2.56 -2.28
C ALA A 64 -4.14 1.54 -3.09
N TYR A 65 -3.58 0.35 -3.28
CA TYR A 65 -4.26 -0.74 -3.96
C TYR A 65 -5.30 -1.41 -3.06
N ILE A 66 -6.50 -1.64 -3.61
CA ILE A 66 -7.61 -2.30 -2.94
C ILE A 66 -7.50 -3.81 -3.23
N GLN A 67 -7.27 -4.61 -2.17
CA GLN A 67 -6.96 -6.04 -2.33
C GLN A 67 -8.21 -6.93 -2.32
N GLY A 68 -8.23 -7.92 -3.21
CA GLY A 68 -9.27 -8.97 -3.26
C GLY A 68 -10.43 -8.61 -4.18
N GLU A 69 -11.47 -9.43 -4.12
CA GLU A 69 -12.69 -9.28 -4.91
C GLU A 69 -13.68 -8.36 -4.19
N GLY A 70 -14.37 -7.50 -4.95
CA GLY A 70 -15.30 -6.53 -4.38
C GLY A 70 -14.68 -5.51 -3.42
N HIS A 71 -15.40 -4.43 -3.11
CA HIS A 71 -15.06 -3.50 -2.04
C HIS A 71 -16.29 -2.65 -1.72
N ASN A 72 -16.37 -2.18 -0.49
CA ASN A 72 -17.44 -1.32 0.03
C ASN A 72 -16.97 0.13 0.26
N LEU A 73 -15.77 0.50 -0.18
CA LEU A 73 -15.22 1.84 0.06
C LEU A 73 -15.97 2.87 -0.78
N GLN A 74 -16.14 4.05 -0.18
CA GLN A 74 -16.72 5.23 -0.79
C GLN A 74 -15.76 6.42 -0.59
N GLU A 75 -16.11 7.58 -1.13
CA GLU A 75 -15.46 8.83 -0.73
C GLU A 75 -15.67 9.07 0.77
N HIS A 76 -14.68 9.66 1.43
CA HIS A 76 -14.62 9.90 2.87
C HIS A 76 -14.56 8.66 3.78
N SER A 77 -14.58 7.43 3.23
CA SER A 77 -14.36 6.24 4.04
C SER A 77 -12.98 6.26 4.72
N VAL A 78 -12.96 5.90 5.98
CA VAL A 78 -11.75 5.86 6.80
C VAL A 78 -11.09 4.49 6.64
N VAL A 79 -9.81 4.50 6.26
CA VAL A 79 -9.07 3.30 5.91
C VAL A 79 -7.71 3.24 6.60
N LEU A 80 -7.23 2.01 6.79
CA LEU A 80 -5.89 1.74 7.28
C LEU A 80 -4.99 1.34 6.11
N VAL A 81 -3.88 2.05 5.93
CA VAL A 81 -2.95 1.84 4.82
C VAL A 81 -1.66 1.21 5.34
N ARG A 82 -1.15 0.21 4.62
CA ARG A 82 0.14 -0.42 4.90
C ARG A 82 1.08 -0.36 3.70
N GLY A 83 2.37 -0.57 3.97
CA GLY A 83 3.38 -0.74 2.94
C GLY A 83 3.12 -1.99 2.08
N GLY A 84 3.31 -1.86 0.77
CA GLY A 84 3.20 -2.99 -0.15
C GLY A 84 2.98 -2.55 -1.59
N ARG A 85 4.04 -2.57 -2.39
CA ARG A 85 3.97 -2.19 -3.80
C ARG A 85 3.15 -3.19 -4.61
N SER A 86 2.27 -2.67 -5.46
CA SER A 86 1.65 -3.45 -6.54
C SER A 86 2.58 -3.41 -7.74
N LYS A 87 3.15 -4.55 -8.12
CA LYS A 87 4.17 -4.64 -9.17
C LYS A 87 3.65 -4.14 -10.53
N ASP A 88 2.40 -4.49 -10.83
CA ASP A 88 1.74 -4.19 -12.10
C ASP A 88 1.44 -2.70 -12.31
N LEU A 89 1.28 -1.93 -11.23
CA LEU A 89 0.85 -0.54 -11.29
C LEU A 89 2.04 0.40 -10.99
N PRO A 90 2.38 1.34 -11.89
CA PRO A 90 3.33 2.39 -11.56
C PRO A 90 2.73 3.30 -10.49
N GLY A 91 3.56 3.82 -9.58
CA GLY A 91 3.12 4.78 -8.56
C GLY A 91 2.36 4.19 -7.37
N VAL A 92 1.73 3.01 -7.49
CA VAL A 92 0.95 2.38 -6.41
C VAL A 92 1.86 1.55 -5.49
N LYS A 93 2.43 2.22 -4.47
CA LYS A 93 3.38 1.62 -3.51
C LYS A 93 2.73 1.08 -2.23
N TYR A 94 1.44 1.33 -2.03
CA TYR A 94 0.72 1.03 -0.79
C TYR A 94 -0.49 0.15 -1.04
N LYS A 95 -0.98 -0.48 0.03
CA LYS A 95 -2.18 -1.33 0.02
C LYS A 95 -3.08 -0.95 1.18
N VAL A 96 -4.38 -1.00 0.94
CA VAL A 96 -5.38 -0.87 2.01
C VAL A 96 -5.48 -2.21 2.75
N VAL A 97 -5.57 -2.14 4.08
CA VAL A 97 -5.76 -3.30 4.98
C VAL A 97 -7.25 -3.67 5.02
N ARG A 98 -7.60 -4.90 4.64
CA ARG A 98 -8.98 -5.40 4.68
C ARG A 98 -9.40 -5.73 6.12
N GLY A 99 -10.68 -5.55 6.42
CA GLY A 99 -11.27 -5.92 7.71
C GLY A 99 -10.87 -4.98 8.86
N ALA A 100 -10.47 -3.75 8.54
CA ALA A 100 -10.06 -2.74 9.50
C ALA A 100 -10.76 -1.40 9.17
N LEU A 101 -11.19 -0.69 10.21
CA LEU A 101 -11.97 0.56 10.09
C LEU A 101 -13.19 0.34 9.18
N ASP A 102 -13.46 1.25 8.24
CA ASP A 102 -14.64 1.17 7.37
C ASP A 102 -14.48 0.15 6.23
N PHE A 103 -13.28 -0.42 6.07
CA PHE A 103 -13.01 -1.34 4.98
C PHE A 103 -13.36 -2.79 5.34
N ALA A 104 -14.49 -3.27 4.81
CA ALA A 104 -14.97 -4.61 5.06
C ALA A 104 -14.04 -5.69 4.48
N GLY A 105 -14.08 -6.87 5.11
CA GLY A 105 -13.41 -8.08 4.62
C GLY A 105 -14.00 -8.58 3.30
N VAL A 106 -13.29 -9.50 2.64
CA VAL A 106 -13.83 -10.20 1.45
C VAL A 106 -14.87 -11.22 1.92
N PRO A 107 -16.14 -11.14 1.45
CA PRO A 107 -17.15 -12.13 1.80
C PRO A 107 -16.83 -13.50 1.18
N GLY A 108 -17.20 -14.58 1.86
CA GLY A 108 -17.05 -15.95 1.32
C GLY A 108 -15.62 -16.46 1.16
N ARG A 109 -14.60 -15.71 1.62
CA ARG A 109 -13.20 -16.13 1.47
C ARG A 109 -12.89 -17.31 2.39
N MET A 110 -12.50 -18.45 1.81
CA MET A 110 -12.10 -19.64 2.57
C MET A 110 -10.58 -19.74 2.78
N THR A 111 -9.78 -19.27 1.83
CA THR A 111 -8.30 -19.32 1.86
C THR A 111 -7.67 -17.96 2.14
N ALA A 112 -6.53 -17.94 2.85
CA ALA A 112 -5.81 -16.72 3.24
C ALA A 112 -6.68 -15.66 3.95
N ARG A 113 -7.65 -16.13 4.76
CA ARG A 113 -8.69 -15.32 5.41
C ARG A 113 -8.17 -14.11 6.18
N SER A 114 -7.11 -14.31 6.96
CA SER A 114 -6.47 -13.26 7.78
C SER A 114 -5.96 -12.09 6.94
N ARG A 115 -5.53 -12.31 5.70
CA ARG A 115 -5.05 -11.26 4.80
C ARG A 115 -6.18 -10.40 4.24
N TYR A 116 -7.39 -10.94 4.16
CA TYR A 116 -8.54 -10.33 3.53
C TYR A 116 -9.66 -9.97 4.52
N GLY A 117 -9.39 -10.02 5.82
CA GLY A 117 -10.36 -9.63 6.85
C GLY A 117 -11.58 -10.56 6.96
N ALA A 118 -11.47 -11.81 6.50
CA ALA A 118 -12.56 -12.77 6.58
C ALA A 118 -12.49 -13.56 7.91
N LYS A 119 -13.61 -13.66 8.64
CA LYS A 119 -13.70 -14.46 9.86
C LYS A 119 -13.80 -15.95 9.56
N LYS A 120 -13.56 -16.81 10.56
CA LYS A 120 -13.82 -18.24 10.42
C LYS A 120 -15.32 -18.49 10.36
N PRO A 121 -15.83 -19.16 9.31
CA PRO A 121 -17.24 -19.53 9.27
C PRO A 121 -17.53 -20.44 10.47
N LYS A 122 -18.63 -20.17 11.17
CA LYS A 122 -19.15 -21.11 12.17
C LYS A 122 -19.68 -22.32 11.40
N LYS A 123 -19.21 -23.50 11.78
CA LYS A 123 -19.82 -24.76 11.34
C LYS A 123 -21.05 -25.00 12.18
#